data_AF-A0A2V4NNU3-F1
#
_entry.id   AF-A0A2V4NNU3-F1
#
_cell.length_a   1.000
_cell.length_b   1.000
_cell.length_c   1.000
_cell.angle_alpha   90.00
_cell.angle_beta   90.00
_cell.angle_gamma   90.00
#
_symmetry.space_group_name_H-M   'P 1'
#
loop_
_entity.id
_entity.type
_entity.pdbx_description
1 polymer ?
#
loop_
_entity_poly.entity_id
_entity_poly.type
_entity_poly.pdbx_seq_one_letter_code
_entity_poly.pdbx_strand_id
1 'polypeptide(L)'
;MLSKVRARIRERLQDLVADRDEADGWTVTGQVRGSIDLGPGAQPTRLNVTLPVPAADHAHWQLELDEASPVRLPSIGQVLALLGGDPTALPAGLSTLGGLTVTGLGIGLDPRTLALTGLTLMFDQAEDAWTVIEGQVVVRGVSAVLVFDPARDPVAVRGQLTGELVLAGHPVDVSAIKNGFEEEWQVLAGFTHSVQVPGFEALDSWLAGPRARQALPATLPLAQGFELARVVLLFEERAGGALAMFGFAADLPQPWTLLPGRLALTQVSADLQSSYPVGPDTVSGYVRGALALGGARVDLVAVRPAAAGPWEFTGTLAAETNNDSLDLVAAAADLTAPGSAAPGLPADAPEHGISGPVLVTRAAFRAVPDTGALQLSGTVGFGGWTIPFGAGQWAVASLTAQLDLPGRGAPATGSITGTLECAGLLATVTLALGGPSVQTVLTGTLGPAQLGALSIAELIAGACAPPAGAGWREAAPAALAAPAFTSAAL
;
A
#
# COMPACT_ATOMS: atom_id res chain seq x y z
N MET A 1 -49.20 11.94 -18.49
CA MET A 1 -48.73 13.04 -19.37
C MET A 1 -48.31 12.56 -20.77
N LEU A 2 -48.86 11.43 -21.28
CA LEU A 2 -48.48 10.81 -22.58
C LEU A 2 -49.61 10.80 -23.63
N SER A 3 -50.76 11.46 -23.39
CA SER A 3 -51.95 11.28 -24.23
C SER A 3 -51.99 12.10 -25.54
N LYS A 4 -50.93 12.83 -25.91
CA LYS A 4 -50.83 13.56 -27.19
C LYS A 4 -49.40 13.62 -27.74
N VAL A 5 -48.79 12.46 -28.00
CA VAL A 5 -47.60 12.39 -28.87
C VAL A 5 -48.07 12.10 -30.29
N ARG A 6 -47.98 13.09 -31.19
CA ARG A 6 -48.08 12.84 -32.65
C ARG A 6 -46.68 12.44 -33.14
N ALA A 7 -46.36 11.15 -33.08
CA ALA A 7 -45.17 10.63 -33.72
C ALA A 7 -45.38 10.65 -35.24
N ARG A 8 -44.54 11.41 -35.97
CA ARG A 8 -44.49 11.35 -37.43
C ARG A 8 -43.25 10.56 -37.81
N ILE A 9 -43.42 9.26 -38.07
CA ILE A 9 -42.31 8.40 -38.50
C ILE A 9 -41.95 8.78 -39.94
N ARG A 10 -40.72 9.23 -40.17
CA ARG A 10 -40.14 9.29 -41.52
C ARG A 10 -39.34 8.01 -41.71
N GLU A 11 -39.92 7.08 -42.47
CA GLU A 11 -39.32 5.77 -42.71
C GLU A 11 -38.39 5.83 -43.93
N ARG A 12 -37.19 5.25 -43.81
CA ARG A 12 -36.38 4.82 -44.95
C ARG A 12 -36.07 3.34 -44.76
N LEU A 13 -36.70 2.49 -45.56
CA LEU A 13 -36.35 1.08 -45.64
C LEU A 13 -34.95 0.98 -46.26
N GLN A 14 -33.97 0.53 -45.48
CA GLN A 14 -32.61 0.24 -45.94
C GLN A 14 -32.29 -1.19 -45.51
N ASP A 15 -31.63 -1.97 -46.37
CA ASP A 15 -31.07 -3.29 -46.03
C ASP A 15 -32.08 -4.40 -45.64
N LEU A 16 -33.27 -4.42 -46.26
CA LEU A 16 -34.16 -5.60 -46.20
C LEU A 16 -33.72 -6.65 -47.24
N VAL A 17 -33.40 -7.85 -46.77
CA VAL A 17 -33.05 -9.03 -47.57
C VAL A 17 -34.11 -10.10 -47.34
N ALA A 18 -34.87 -10.43 -48.38
CA ALA A 18 -35.79 -11.57 -48.35
C ALA A 18 -35.05 -12.81 -48.86
N ASP A 19 -34.92 -13.81 -48.01
CA ASP A 19 -34.38 -15.11 -48.37
C ASP A 19 -35.50 -16.18 -48.31
N ARG A 20 -35.42 -17.19 -49.16
CA ARG A 20 -36.45 -18.23 -49.25
C ARG A 20 -35.89 -19.52 -48.69
N ASP A 21 -36.42 -19.94 -47.54
CA ASP A 21 -36.13 -21.26 -46.99
C ASP A 21 -37.03 -22.30 -47.69
N GLU A 22 -36.44 -23.40 -48.14
CA GLU A 22 -37.14 -24.45 -48.89
C GLU A 22 -38.18 -25.20 -48.04
N ALA A 23 -38.08 -25.12 -46.71
CA ALA A 23 -39.01 -25.78 -45.78
C ALA A 23 -40.11 -24.85 -45.21
N ASP A 24 -39.79 -23.57 -44.91
CA ASP A 24 -40.64 -22.68 -44.09
C ASP A 24 -41.13 -21.40 -44.82
N GLY A 25 -40.81 -21.24 -46.11
CA GLY A 25 -41.30 -20.12 -46.93
C GLY A 25 -40.34 -18.93 -46.98
N TRP A 26 -40.86 -17.73 -47.27
CA TRP A 26 -40.05 -16.51 -47.36
C TRP A 26 -39.77 -15.93 -45.97
N THR A 27 -38.49 -15.79 -45.61
CA THR A 27 -38.06 -15.07 -44.40
C THR A 27 -37.46 -13.73 -44.80
N VAL A 28 -38.06 -12.63 -44.32
CA VAL A 28 -37.52 -11.28 -44.52
C VAL A 28 -36.61 -10.95 -43.36
N THR A 29 -35.31 -10.79 -43.62
CA THR A 29 -34.31 -10.36 -42.64
C THR A 29 -33.82 -8.94 -42.97
N GLY A 30 -33.48 -8.11 -41.97
CA GLY A 30 -32.93 -6.78 -42.20
C GLY A 30 -33.11 -5.81 -41.03
N GLN A 31 -32.90 -4.52 -41.29
CA GLN A 31 -33.09 -3.45 -40.29
C GLN A 31 -33.99 -2.34 -40.85
N VAL A 32 -35.05 -1.97 -40.12
CA VAL A 32 -35.80 -0.75 -40.40
C VAL A 32 -35.17 0.39 -39.62
N ARG A 33 -34.73 1.43 -40.34
CA ARG A 33 -34.23 2.67 -39.75
C ARG A 33 -35.18 3.83 -40.01
N GLY A 34 -35.37 4.68 -39.02
CA GLY A 34 -36.25 5.84 -39.14
C GLY A 34 -35.99 6.85 -38.04
N SER A 35 -36.84 7.88 -37.98
CA SER A 35 -36.79 8.88 -36.91
C SER A 35 -38.19 9.19 -36.38
N ILE A 36 -38.29 9.40 -35.06
CA ILE A 36 -39.48 9.84 -34.33
C ILE A 36 -39.22 11.25 -33.79
N ASP A 37 -40.08 12.20 -34.14
CA ASP A 37 -40.09 13.53 -33.53
C ASP A 37 -41.03 13.53 -32.30
N LEU A 38 -40.52 13.91 -31.13
CA LEU A 38 -41.23 14.03 -29.86
C LEU A 38 -41.43 15.50 -29.47
N GLY A 39 -42.65 15.84 -29.05
CA GLY A 39 -43.03 17.16 -28.53
C GLY A 39 -43.75 18.08 -29.54
N PRO A 40 -44.71 18.91 -29.08
CA PRO A 40 -45.33 19.93 -29.93
C PRO A 40 -44.50 21.22 -29.93
N GLY A 41 -43.77 21.53 -31.02
CA GLY A 41 -43.00 22.77 -31.10
C GLY A 41 -42.19 22.94 -32.38
N ALA A 42 -41.54 24.10 -32.52
CA ALA A 42 -40.63 24.42 -33.62
C ALA A 42 -39.27 23.69 -33.55
N GLN A 43 -38.94 23.12 -32.38
CA GLN A 43 -37.76 22.28 -32.16
C GLN A 43 -38.20 20.97 -31.47
N PRO A 44 -38.76 20.01 -32.21
CA PRO A 44 -39.08 18.70 -31.66
C PRO A 44 -37.80 17.94 -31.33
N THR A 45 -37.83 17.13 -30.27
CA THR A 45 -36.75 16.20 -29.95
C THR A 45 -36.80 15.04 -30.94
N ARG A 46 -35.76 14.86 -31.76
CA ARG A 46 -35.70 13.75 -32.70
C ARG A 46 -34.98 12.55 -32.10
N LEU A 47 -35.61 11.39 -32.20
CA LEU A 47 -35.02 10.09 -31.90
C LEU A 47 -34.83 9.31 -33.20
N ASN A 48 -33.64 8.78 -33.44
CA ASN A 48 -33.37 7.77 -34.45
C ASN A 48 -33.85 6.41 -33.92
N VAL A 49 -34.38 5.57 -34.80
CA VAL A 49 -34.96 4.27 -34.45
C VAL A 49 -34.39 3.20 -35.36
N THR A 50 -33.92 2.10 -34.78
CA THR A 50 -33.42 0.92 -35.49
C THR A 50 -34.17 -0.33 -35.01
N LEU A 51 -34.86 -1.00 -35.93
CA LEU A 51 -35.70 -2.17 -35.65
C LEU A 51 -35.24 -3.37 -36.50
N PRO A 52 -34.79 -4.48 -35.90
CA PRO A 52 -34.51 -5.70 -36.65
C PRO A 52 -35.79 -6.36 -37.18
N VAL A 53 -35.72 -6.91 -38.39
CA VAL A 53 -36.79 -7.71 -39.04
C VAL A 53 -36.20 -9.09 -39.39
N PRO A 54 -36.89 -10.22 -39.11
CA PRO A 54 -38.02 -10.28 -38.21
C PRO A 54 -37.56 -9.88 -36.79
N ALA A 55 -38.50 -9.50 -35.92
CA ALA A 55 -38.21 -9.34 -34.50
C ALA A 55 -37.88 -10.73 -33.92
N ALA A 56 -36.65 -11.19 -34.12
CA ALA A 56 -36.21 -12.50 -33.66
C ALA A 56 -36.29 -12.56 -32.14
N ASP A 57 -36.34 -13.78 -31.60
CA ASP A 57 -36.57 -14.11 -30.18
C ASP A 57 -35.62 -13.43 -29.17
N HIS A 58 -34.54 -12.81 -29.65
CA HIS A 58 -33.52 -12.10 -28.87
C HIS A 58 -33.15 -10.72 -29.45
N ALA A 59 -33.93 -10.19 -30.40
CA ALA A 59 -33.61 -8.95 -31.08
C ALA A 59 -34.29 -7.76 -30.39
N HIS A 60 -33.48 -6.87 -29.80
CA HIS A 60 -33.97 -5.67 -29.12
C HIS A 60 -34.25 -4.54 -30.13
N TRP A 61 -35.33 -3.77 -29.89
CA TRP A 61 -35.54 -2.50 -30.59
C TRP A 61 -34.67 -1.43 -29.95
N GLN A 62 -33.96 -0.66 -30.77
CA GLN A 62 -33.09 0.43 -30.32
C GLN A 62 -33.66 1.78 -30.74
N LEU A 63 -33.81 2.69 -29.77
CA LEU A 63 -34.14 4.08 -30.02
C LEU A 63 -33.01 4.95 -29.47
N GLU A 64 -32.47 5.84 -30.29
CA GLU A 64 -31.32 6.67 -29.97
C GLU A 64 -31.63 8.15 -30.19
N LEU A 65 -31.09 9.04 -29.36
CA LEU A 65 -31.20 10.48 -29.59
C LEU A 65 -30.43 10.88 -30.86
N ASP A 66 -31.01 11.75 -31.68
CA ASP A 66 -30.30 12.34 -32.80
C ASP A 66 -29.23 13.34 -32.29
N GLU A 67 -28.01 13.27 -32.80
CA GLU A 67 -26.85 14.03 -32.30
C GLU A 67 -27.09 15.56 -32.29
N ALA A 68 -27.95 16.05 -33.19
CA ALA A 68 -28.30 17.47 -33.29
C ALA A 68 -29.47 17.91 -32.38
N SER A 69 -30.00 17.02 -31.53
CA SER A 69 -31.23 17.25 -30.76
C SER A 69 -31.02 17.09 -29.24
N PRO A 70 -30.21 17.94 -28.56
CA PRO A 70 -30.00 17.81 -27.13
C PRO A 70 -31.31 17.95 -26.34
N VAL A 71 -31.45 17.15 -25.30
CA VAL A 71 -32.63 17.17 -24.40
C VAL A 71 -32.20 17.69 -23.04
N ARG A 72 -33.00 18.59 -22.45
CA ARG A 72 -32.79 19.01 -21.06
C ARG A 72 -33.55 18.09 -20.12
N LEU A 73 -32.84 17.45 -19.20
CA LEU A 73 -33.46 16.70 -18.11
C LEU A 73 -33.33 17.47 -16.79
N PRO A 74 -34.36 17.45 -15.92
CA PRO A 74 -34.28 18.23 -14.69
C PRO A 74 -33.30 17.64 -13.67
N SER A 75 -33.20 16.30 -13.52
CA SER A 75 -32.12 15.64 -12.77
C SER A 75 -31.99 14.14 -13.08
N ILE A 76 -30.86 13.53 -12.70
CA ILE A 76 -30.62 12.07 -12.85
C ILE A 76 -31.55 11.28 -11.94
N GLY A 77 -31.79 11.76 -10.72
CA GLY A 77 -32.70 11.12 -9.77
C GLY A 77 -34.13 11.02 -10.29
N GLN A 78 -34.59 11.97 -11.12
CA GLN A 78 -35.89 11.85 -11.77
C GLN A 78 -35.91 10.75 -12.85
N VAL A 79 -34.81 10.55 -13.57
CA VAL A 79 -34.69 9.43 -14.52
C VAL A 79 -34.75 8.10 -13.77
N LEU A 80 -33.99 7.94 -12.69
CA LEU A 80 -34.09 6.74 -11.84
C LEU A 80 -35.51 6.53 -11.33
N ALA A 81 -36.14 7.57 -10.78
CA ALA A 81 -37.49 7.46 -10.23
C ALA A 81 -38.53 7.05 -11.29
N LEU A 82 -38.38 7.52 -12.54
CA LEU A 82 -39.23 7.11 -13.66
C LEU A 82 -39.07 5.63 -14.01
N LEU A 83 -37.89 5.06 -13.78
CA LEU A 83 -37.61 3.63 -13.99
C LEU A 83 -37.97 2.75 -12.78
N GLY A 84 -38.38 3.35 -11.65
CA GLY A 84 -38.56 2.61 -10.39
C GLY A 84 -37.24 2.29 -9.67
N GLY A 85 -36.15 3.01 -9.99
CA GLY A 85 -34.86 2.88 -9.33
C GLY A 85 -34.77 3.63 -8.00
N ASP A 86 -33.80 3.23 -7.19
CA ASP A 86 -33.47 3.89 -5.92
C ASP A 86 -32.32 4.90 -6.13
N PRO A 87 -32.46 6.18 -5.72
CA PRO A 87 -31.35 7.14 -5.78
C PRO A 87 -30.07 6.71 -5.05
N THR A 88 -30.15 5.74 -4.13
CA THR A 88 -28.98 5.18 -3.42
C THR A 88 -28.05 4.36 -4.33
N ALA A 89 -28.51 3.98 -5.53
CA ALA A 89 -27.68 3.33 -6.55
C ALA A 89 -26.63 4.28 -7.18
N LEU A 90 -26.70 5.57 -6.87
CA LEU A 90 -25.76 6.61 -7.29
C LEU A 90 -24.92 7.11 -6.11
N PRO A 91 -23.70 7.63 -6.35
CA PRO A 91 -22.96 8.37 -5.33
C PRO A 91 -23.77 9.53 -4.74
N ALA A 92 -23.56 9.81 -3.45
CA ALA A 92 -24.21 10.91 -2.75
C ALA A 92 -24.14 12.23 -3.55
N GLY A 93 -25.27 12.94 -3.60
CA GLY A 93 -25.42 14.22 -4.32
C GLY A 93 -25.55 14.12 -5.84
N LEU A 94 -25.27 12.97 -6.46
CA LEU A 94 -25.35 12.83 -7.91
C LEU A 94 -26.80 12.80 -8.41
N SER A 95 -27.71 12.18 -7.66
CA SER A 95 -29.14 12.12 -7.99
C SER A 95 -29.81 13.50 -8.06
N THR A 96 -29.24 14.50 -7.36
CA THR A 96 -29.70 15.89 -7.35
C THR A 96 -29.04 16.77 -8.40
N LEU A 97 -28.06 16.26 -9.16
CA LEU A 97 -27.42 17.02 -10.22
C LEU A 97 -28.46 17.43 -11.27
N GLY A 98 -28.69 18.73 -11.36
CA GLY A 98 -29.76 19.32 -12.14
C GLY A 98 -29.34 19.78 -13.53
N GLY A 99 -30.29 20.27 -14.32
CA GLY A 99 -30.01 21.04 -15.53
C GLY A 99 -29.25 20.27 -16.62
N LEU A 100 -29.39 18.95 -16.66
CA LEU A 100 -28.58 18.07 -17.49
C LEU A 100 -28.82 18.33 -18.97
N THR A 101 -27.75 18.54 -19.72
CA THR A 101 -27.81 18.56 -21.18
C THR A 101 -27.50 17.17 -21.69
N VAL A 102 -28.55 16.43 -22.06
CA VAL A 102 -28.42 15.08 -22.62
C VAL A 102 -27.91 15.18 -24.04
N THR A 103 -26.73 14.62 -24.26
CA THR A 103 -26.05 14.54 -25.56
C THR A 103 -26.27 13.19 -26.22
N GLY A 104 -26.66 12.17 -25.46
CA GLY A 104 -27.03 10.85 -25.97
C GLY A 104 -28.08 10.17 -25.09
N LEU A 105 -29.03 9.52 -25.73
CA LEU A 105 -30.03 8.66 -25.07
C LEU A 105 -30.12 7.39 -25.90
N GLY A 106 -30.04 6.22 -25.27
CA GLY A 106 -30.24 4.94 -25.91
C GLY A 106 -31.27 4.14 -25.13
N ILE A 107 -32.29 3.63 -25.80
CA ILE A 107 -33.38 2.85 -25.20
C ILE A 107 -33.43 1.48 -25.88
N GLY A 108 -33.33 0.43 -25.07
CA GLY A 108 -33.55 -0.96 -25.49
C GLY A 108 -34.94 -1.43 -25.09
N LEU A 109 -35.72 -1.99 -26.02
CA LEU A 109 -37.03 -2.58 -25.75
C LEU A 109 -37.08 -4.05 -26.20
N ASP A 110 -37.75 -4.88 -25.42
CA ASP A 110 -38.22 -6.19 -25.87
C ASP A 110 -39.52 -6.01 -26.68
N PRO A 111 -39.55 -6.36 -27.97
CA PRO A 111 -40.72 -6.17 -28.82
C PRO A 111 -41.95 -6.99 -28.41
N ARG A 112 -41.78 -8.05 -27.61
CA ARG A 112 -42.87 -8.96 -27.22
C ARG A 112 -43.66 -8.40 -26.04
N THR A 113 -42.92 -7.94 -25.04
CA THR A 113 -43.46 -7.45 -23.77
C THR A 113 -43.59 -5.93 -23.77
N LEU A 114 -42.90 -5.26 -24.70
CA LEU A 114 -42.62 -3.81 -24.67
C LEU A 114 -41.94 -3.38 -23.37
N ALA A 115 -41.29 -4.32 -22.68
CA ALA A 115 -40.52 -4.03 -21.48
C ALA A 115 -39.20 -3.35 -21.86
N LEU A 116 -38.78 -2.42 -21.02
CA LEU A 116 -37.48 -1.77 -21.13
C LEU A 116 -36.39 -2.77 -20.74
N THR A 117 -35.48 -3.06 -21.68
CA THR A 117 -34.35 -3.97 -21.45
C THR A 117 -33.06 -3.23 -21.11
N GLY A 118 -33.01 -1.91 -21.36
CA GLY A 118 -31.89 -1.07 -20.97
C GLY A 118 -32.14 0.39 -21.30
N LEU A 119 -31.51 1.27 -20.52
CA LEU A 119 -31.43 2.69 -20.81
C LEU A 119 -29.97 3.12 -20.73
N THR A 120 -29.49 3.85 -21.73
CA THR A 120 -28.18 4.53 -21.70
C THR A 120 -28.42 6.03 -21.76
N LEU A 121 -27.76 6.77 -20.87
CA LEU A 121 -27.85 8.23 -20.80
C LEU A 121 -26.44 8.81 -20.85
N MET A 122 -26.21 9.73 -21.79
CA MET A 122 -25.00 10.52 -21.90
C MET A 122 -25.35 11.99 -21.71
N PHE A 123 -24.62 12.69 -20.84
CA PHE A 123 -24.89 14.09 -20.58
C PHE A 123 -23.63 14.86 -20.22
N ASP A 124 -23.69 16.17 -20.47
CA ASP A 124 -22.72 17.15 -20.01
C ASP A 124 -23.42 18.17 -19.11
N GLN A 125 -22.73 18.59 -18.05
CA GLN A 125 -23.18 19.64 -17.15
C GLN A 125 -22.03 20.57 -16.75
N ALA A 126 -22.08 21.80 -17.27
CA ALA A 126 -21.06 22.82 -17.06
C ALA A 126 -21.36 23.78 -15.91
N GLU A 127 -22.64 24.01 -15.61
CA GLU A 127 -23.07 25.07 -14.67
C GLU A 127 -23.26 24.54 -13.24
N ASP A 128 -24.01 23.43 -13.08
CA ASP A 128 -24.21 22.81 -11.77
C ASP A 128 -23.00 21.96 -11.38
N ALA A 129 -22.74 21.90 -10.08
CA ALA A 129 -21.66 21.10 -9.53
C ALA A 129 -22.21 19.90 -8.76
N TRP A 130 -21.55 18.76 -8.91
CA TRP A 130 -21.84 17.58 -8.10
C TRP A 130 -21.14 17.71 -6.75
N THR A 131 -21.93 17.85 -5.69
CA THR A 131 -21.44 17.91 -4.31
C THR A 131 -21.31 16.50 -3.75
N VAL A 132 -20.07 16.05 -3.58
CA VAL A 132 -19.74 14.75 -2.99
C VAL A 132 -19.78 14.81 -1.47
N ILE A 133 -19.17 15.85 -0.90
CA ILE A 133 -19.21 16.17 0.53
C ILE A 133 -19.62 17.63 0.66
N GLU A 134 -20.69 17.89 1.40
CA GLU A 134 -21.29 19.23 1.52
C GLU A 134 -20.27 20.28 1.98
N GLY A 135 -20.11 21.34 1.16
CA GLY A 135 -19.19 22.45 1.43
C GLY A 135 -17.70 22.12 1.29
N GLN A 136 -17.34 20.90 0.89
CA GLN A 136 -15.97 20.39 0.97
C GLN A 136 -15.47 19.81 -0.36
N VAL A 137 -16.18 18.82 -0.90
CA VAL A 137 -15.76 18.12 -2.12
C VAL A 137 -16.82 18.35 -3.19
N VAL A 138 -16.45 19.12 -4.20
CA VAL A 138 -17.34 19.56 -5.28
C VAL A 138 -16.67 19.30 -6.62
N VAL A 139 -17.36 18.55 -7.48
CA VAL A 139 -16.93 18.24 -8.84
C VAL A 139 -17.69 19.13 -9.83
N ARG A 140 -16.96 19.80 -10.72
CA ARG A 140 -17.48 20.72 -11.74
C ARG A 140 -17.25 20.15 -13.15
N GLY A 141 -18.01 20.65 -14.12
CA GLY A 141 -17.86 20.23 -15.52
C GLY A 141 -18.16 18.74 -15.70
N VAL A 142 -19.21 18.25 -15.03
CA VAL A 142 -19.51 16.82 -14.97
C VAL A 142 -19.97 16.34 -16.34
N SER A 143 -19.27 15.36 -16.90
CA SER A 143 -19.68 14.63 -18.10
C SER A 143 -19.87 13.17 -17.71
N ALA A 144 -20.89 12.49 -18.22
CA ALA A 144 -21.20 11.13 -17.79
C ALA A 144 -21.82 10.27 -18.86
N VAL A 145 -21.58 8.97 -18.72
CA VAL A 145 -22.27 7.88 -19.44
C VAL A 145 -22.80 6.91 -18.40
N LEU A 146 -24.12 6.82 -18.27
CA LEU A 146 -24.80 5.94 -17.33
C LEU A 146 -25.60 4.89 -18.09
N VAL A 147 -25.57 3.65 -17.61
CA VAL A 147 -26.36 2.53 -18.11
C VAL A 147 -27.23 2.03 -16.96
N PHE A 148 -28.53 1.93 -17.22
CA PHE A 148 -29.54 1.45 -16.30
C PHE A 148 -30.02 0.07 -16.77
N ASP A 149 -30.17 -0.86 -15.83
CA ASP A 149 -30.74 -2.19 -16.02
C ASP A 149 -32.10 -2.30 -15.31
N PRO A 150 -33.21 -2.08 -16.05
CA PRO A 150 -34.56 -2.15 -15.50
C PRO A 150 -35.02 -3.57 -15.17
N ALA A 151 -34.28 -4.61 -15.57
CA ALA A 151 -34.62 -6.00 -15.26
C ALA A 151 -34.31 -6.36 -13.79
N ARG A 152 -33.64 -5.46 -13.07
CA ARG A 152 -33.29 -5.58 -11.65
C ARG A 152 -34.23 -4.75 -10.78
N ASP A 153 -34.48 -5.24 -9.57
CA ASP A 153 -35.31 -4.58 -8.56
C ASP A 153 -34.50 -4.38 -7.25
N PRO A 154 -34.15 -3.14 -6.88
CA PRO A 154 -34.38 -1.90 -7.64
C PRO A 154 -33.53 -1.84 -8.92
N VAL A 155 -33.87 -0.90 -9.82
CA VAL A 155 -33.11 -0.67 -11.06
C VAL A 155 -31.65 -0.37 -10.74
N ALA A 156 -30.74 -1.17 -11.30
CA ALA A 156 -29.32 -0.99 -11.08
C ALA A 156 -28.71 -0.02 -12.08
N VAL A 157 -27.67 0.69 -11.65
CA VAL A 157 -26.96 1.68 -12.46
C VAL A 157 -25.47 1.34 -12.49
N ARG A 158 -24.85 1.47 -13.65
CA ARG A 158 -23.39 1.42 -13.83
C ARG A 158 -22.97 2.53 -14.78
N GLY A 159 -21.67 2.83 -14.84
CA GLY A 159 -21.19 3.82 -15.79
C GLY A 159 -19.92 4.53 -15.37
N GLN A 160 -19.68 5.64 -16.04
CA GLN A 160 -18.53 6.49 -15.81
C GLN A 160 -18.97 7.95 -15.78
N LEU A 161 -18.39 8.72 -14.86
CA LEU A 161 -18.48 10.17 -14.81
C LEU A 161 -17.07 10.74 -14.77
N THR A 162 -16.88 11.88 -15.42
CA THR A 162 -15.64 12.65 -15.39
C THR A 162 -15.94 14.09 -15.00
N GLY A 163 -14.96 14.75 -14.40
CA GLY A 163 -15.05 16.17 -14.10
C GLY A 163 -13.76 16.69 -13.48
N GLU A 164 -13.84 17.87 -12.90
CA GLU A 164 -12.72 18.52 -12.23
C GLU A 164 -13.11 18.82 -10.78
N LEU A 165 -12.21 18.58 -9.83
CA LEU A 165 -12.36 19.05 -8.46
C LEU A 165 -11.15 19.89 -8.05
N VAL A 166 -11.30 20.70 -7.01
CA VAL A 166 -10.18 21.47 -6.44
C VAL A 166 -9.64 20.74 -5.21
N LEU A 167 -8.39 20.32 -5.29
CA LEU A 167 -7.65 19.65 -4.21
C LEU A 167 -6.48 20.53 -3.80
N ALA A 168 -6.42 20.93 -2.53
CA ALA A 168 -5.38 21.80 -1.99
C ALA A 168 -5.15 23.09 -2.83
N GLY A 169 -6.22 23.63 -3.44
CA GLY A 169 -6.16 24.82 -4.29
C GLY A 169 -5.80 24.57 -5.76
N HIS A 170 -5.54 23.31 -6.14
CA HIS A 170 -5.21 22.91 -7.52
C HIS A 170 -6.38 22.16 -8.17
N PRO A 171 -6.72 22.46 -9.44
CA PRO A 171 -7.67 21.67 -10.20
C PRO A 171 -7.07 20.29 -10.51
N VAL A 172 -7.85 19.24 -10.30
CA VAL A 172 -7.45 17.85 -10.57
C VAL A 172 -8.57 17.12 -11.27
N ASP A 173 -8.18 16.18 -12.12
CA ASP A 173 -9.07 15.27 -12.82
C ASP A 173 -9.80 14.33 -11.86
N VAL A 174 -11.06 14.07 -12.18
CA VAL A 174 -11.94 13.17 -11.43
C VAL A 174 -12.54 12.16 -12.37
N SER A 175 -12.55 10.90 -11.97
CA SER A 175 -13.28 9.83 -12.66
C SER A 175 -14.04 8.99 -11.65
N ALA A 176 -15.37 8.98 -11.72
CA ALA A 176 -16.22 8.07 -10.97
C ALA A 176 -16.59 6.88 -11.87
N ILE A 177 -16.36 5.65 -11.42
CA ILE A 177 -16.57 4.44 -12.22
C ILE A 177 -17.31 3.39 -11.39
N LYS A 178 -18.28 2.73 -12.02
CA LYS A 178 -18.90 1.47 -11.57
C LYS A 178 -18.96 0.55 -12.79
N ASN A 179 -18.11 -0.50 -12.85
CA ASN A 179 -17.99 -1.33 -14.07
C ASN A 179 -19.12 -2.37 -14.15
N GLY A 180 -19.47 -2.96 -13.01
CA GLY A 180 -20.58 -3.91 -12.86
C GLY A 180 -21.76 -3.33 -12.09
N PHE A 181 -22.96 -3.88 -12.30
CA PHE A 181 -24.16 -3.46 -11.56
C PHE A 181 -24.11 -3.80 -10.06
N GLU A 182 -23.34 -4.84 -9.70
CA GLU A 182 -23.12 -5.28 -8.31
C GLU A 182 -21.88 -4.65 -7.67
N GLU A 183 -21.10 -3.87 -8.43
CA GLU A 183 -19.89 -3.23 -7.92
C GLU A 183 -20.22 -1.90 -7.23
N GLU A 184 -19.29 -1.44 -6.39
CA GLU A 184 -19.39 -0.13 -5.75
C GLU A 184 -18.88 0.98 -6.67
N TRP A 185 -19.37 2.20 -6.43
CA TRP A 185 -18.84 3.37 -7.11
C TRP A 185 -17.48 3.75 -6.52
N GLN A 186 -16.48 3.83 -7.39
CA GLN A 186 -15.14 4.30 -7.06
C GLN A 186 -14.90 5.64 -7.73
N VAL A 187 -14.57 6.67 -6.96
CA VAL A 187 -14.15 7.97 -7.47
C VAL A 187 -12.64 8.10 -7.30
N LEU A 188 -11.96 8.27 -8.42
CA LEU A 188 -10.53 8.51 -8.50
C LEU A 188 -10.31 10.00 -8.74
N ALA A 189 -9.40 10.62 -7.99
CA ALA A 189 -9.01 12.00 -8.18
C ALA A 189 -7.48 12.16 -8.18
N GLY A 190 -6.97 13.10 -8.99
CA GLY A 190 -5.53 13.30 -9.15
C GLY A 190 -4.81 12.02 -9.58
N PHE A 191 -5.43 11.27 -10.50
CA PHE A 191 -4.92 9.99 -10.96
C PHE A 191 -3.99 10.14 -12.16
N THR A 192 -4.08 11.24 -12.91
CA THR A 192 -3.14 11.54 -14.01
C THR A 192 -1.85 12.19 -13.50
N HIS A 193 -1.93 13.09 -12.52
CA HIS A 193 -0.78 13.80 -11.97
C HIS A 193 -0.82 13.87 -10.45
N SER A 194 0.35 13.76 -9.82
CA SER A 194 0.48 14.06 -8.39
C SER A 194 0.23 15.54 -8.13
N VAL A 195 -0.25 15.84 -6.93
CA VAL A 195 -0.69 17.17 -6.53
C VAL A 195 0.15 17.60 -5.34
N GLN A 196 0.85 18.71 -5.48
CA GLN A 196 1.60 19.25 -4.37
C GLN A 196 0.62 19.80 -3.33
N VAL A 197 0.65 19.21 -2.14
CA VAL A 197 -0.11 19.68 -0.98
C VAL A 197 0.85 20.48 -0.10
N PRO A 198 0.54 21.74 0.27
CA PRO A 198 1.44 22.58 1.06
C PRO A 198 1.58 22.08 2.51
N GLY A 199 0.58 21.36 3.02
CA GLY A 199 0.62 20.68 4.30
C GLY A 199 -0.66 19.91 4.59
N PHE A 200 -0.64 19.00 5.57
CA PHE A 200 -1.78 18.11 5.86
C PHE A 200 -3.08 18.86 6.16
N GLU A 201 -2.99 20.04 6.77
CA GLU A 201 -4.14 20.91 7.09
C GLU A 201 -4.93 21.32 5.84
N ALA A 202 -4.30 21.33 4.65
CA ALA A 202 -5.01 21.60 3.39
C ALA A 202 -6.02 20.49 3.03
N LEU A 203 -5.90 19.31 3.64
CA LEU A 203 -6.84 18.18 3.51
C LEU A 203 -7.88 18.12 4.64
N ASP A 204 -7.83 19.03 5.63
CA ASP A 204 -8.74 18.99 6.78
C ASP A 204 -10.21 19.09 6.34
N SER A 205 -10.48 19.84 5.27
CA SER A 205 -11.82 19.94 4.69
C SER A 205 -12.31 18.62 4.10
N TRP A 206 -11.44 17.63 3.85
CA TRP A 206 -11.83 16.32 3.32
C TRP A 206 -11.85 15.23 4.42
N LEU A 207 -11.04 15.43 5.47
CA LEU A 207 -10.70 14.42 6.46
C LEU A 207 -11.40 14.60 7.81
N ALA A 208 -12.59 15.21 7.83
CA ALA A 208 -13.32 15.55 9.06
C ALA A 208 -12.50 16.42 10.04
N GLY A 209 -11.67 17.33 9.50
CA GLY A 209 -10.86 18.28 10.24
C GLY A 209 -9.58 17.69 10.86
N PRO A 210 -9.04 18.30 11.92
CA PRO A 210 -7.71 17.96 12.47
C PRO A 210 -7.65 16.59 13.16
N ARG A 211 -8.76 15.85 13.26
CA ARG A 211 -8.81 14.52 13.90
C ARG A 211 -8.02 13.47 13.13
N ALA A 212 -8.01 13.54 11.81
CA ALA A 212 -7.22 12.62 10.99
C ALA A 212 -5.72 12.73 11.27
N ARG A 213 -5.22 13.92 11.61
CA ARG A 213 -3.81 14.14 11.93
C ARG A 213 -3.36 13.38 13.16
N GLN A 214 -4.26 13.20 14.14
CA GLN A 214 -4.00 12.46 15.38
C GLN A 214 -3.79 10.96 15.14
N ALA A 215 -4.24 10.47 13.99
CA ALA A 215 -4.08 9.08 13.57
C ALA A 215 -2.66 8.78 13.01
N LEU A 216 -1.95 9.82 12.58
CA LEU A 216 -0.63 9.73 11.99
C LEU A 216 0.46 10.07 13.01
N PRO A 217 1.69 9.54 12.87
CA PRO A 217 2.78 9.86 13.79
C PRO A 217 2.99 11.37 13.88
N ALA A 218 3.13 11.89 15.10
CA ALA A 218 3.31 13.34 15.29
C ALA A 218 4.58 13.86 14.59
N THR A 219 5.60 13.01 14.44
CA THR A 219 6.89 13.34 13.81
C THR A 219 6.88 13.25 12.28
N LEU A 220 5.82 12.71 11.65
CA LEU A 220 5.72 12.62 10.20
C LEU A 220 5.70 14.05 9.58
N PRO A 221 6.60 14.39 8.64
CA PRO A 221 6.86 15.78 8.23
C PRO A 221 5.82 16.35 7.25
N LEU A 222 4.53 16.10 7.50
CA LEU A 222 3.44 16.53 6.62
C LEU A 222 3.17 18.04 6.63
N ALA A 223 3.77 18.79 7.56
CA ALA A 223 3.63 20.24 7.62
C ALA A 223 4.51 20.98 6.59
N GLN A 224 5.48 20.28 5.98
CA GLN A 224 6.43 20.86 5.01
C GLN A 224 5.99 20.64 3.55
N GLY A 225 4.80 20.07 3.37
CA GLY A 225 4.23 19.69 2.11
C GLY A 225 4.66 18.30 1.63
N PHE A 226 3.86 17.73 0.74
CA PHE A 226 4.03 16.40 0.17
C PHE A 226 3.28 16.30 -1.16
N GLU A 227 3.64 15.32 -1.97
CA GLU A 227 2.91 15.02 -3.19
C GLU A 227 1.79 14.02 -2.89
N LEU A 228 0.55 14.37 -3.20
CA LEU A 228 -0.61 13.49 -3.08
C LEU A 228 -0.89 12.84 -4.44
N ALA A 229 -1.14 11.54 -4.45
CA ALA A 229 -1.50 10.80 -5.65
C ALA A 229 -2.57 9.74 -5.33
N ARG A 230 -3.24 9.24 -6.38
CA ARG A 230 -4.20 8.12 -6.26
C ARG A 230 -5.25 8.36 -5.17
N VAL A 231 -5.91 9.51 -5.18
CA VAL A 231 -7.01 9.76 -4.25
C VAL A 231 -8.18 8.88 -4.65
N VAL A 232 -8.70 8.09 -3.70
CA VAL A 232 -9.81 7.17 -3.90
C VAL A 232 -10.92 7.48 -2.91
N LEU A 233 -12.14 7.64 -3.41
CA LEU A 233 -13.36 7.71 -2.62
C LEU A 233 -14.25 6.51 -2.97
N LEU A 234 -14.70 5.76 -1.97
CA LEU A 234 -15.58 4.61 -2.16
C LEU A 234 -16.96 4.92 -1.62
N PHE A 235 -17.99 4.69 -2.43
CA PHE A 235 -19.39 4.88 -2.02
C PHE A 235 -20.09 3.55 -1.89
N GLU A 236 -20.71 3.34 -0.73
CA GLU A 236 -21.41 2.09 -0.43
C GLU A 236 -22.91 2.25 -0.72
N GLU A 237 -23.44 1.44 -1.63
CA GLU A 237 -24.85 1.45 -2.01
C GLU A 237 -25.75 1.08 -0.83
N ARG A 238 -25.34 0.11 -0.01
CA ARG A 238 -26.07 -0.30 1.22
C ARG A 238 -26.13 0.80 2.28
N ALA A 239 -25.20 1.75 2.25
CA ALA A 239 -25.19 2.92 3.11
C ALA A 239 -25.91 4.12 2.47
N GLY A 240 -26.76 3.89 1.47
CA GLY A 240 -27.52 4.93 0.80
C GLY A 240 -26.71 5.71 -0.24
N GLY A 241 -25.65 5.12 -0.79
CA GLY A 241 -24.71 5.81 -1.68
C GLY A 241 -23.80 6.79 -0.92
N ALA A 242 -23.71 6.68 0.40
CA ALA A 242 -22.84 7.51 1.22
C ALA A 242 -21.36 7.17 0.99
N LEU A 243 -20.50 8.18 1.18
CA LEU A 243 -19.06 7.98 1.22
C LEU A 243 -18.72 7.04 2.38
N ALA A 244 -18.11 5.89 2.07
CA ALA A 244 -17.74 4.86 3.03
C ALA A 244 -16.25 4.88 3.34
N MET A 245 -15.40 5.21 2.35
CA MET A 245 -13.94 5.21 2.51
C MET A 245 -13.29 6.36 1.75
N PHE A 246 -12.24 6.93 2.36
CA PHE A 246 -11.30 7.85 1.75
C PHE A 246 -9.90 7.24 1.77
N GLY A 247 -9.19 7.22 0.64
CA GLY A 247 -7.82 6.73 0.54
C GLY A 247 -6.94 7.59 -0.35
N PHE A 248 -5.62 7.55 -0.12
CA PHE A 248 -4.64 8.29 -0.90
C PHE A 248 -3.23 7.72 -0.74
N ALA A 249 -2.41 7.92 -1.76
CA ALA A 249 -0.96 7.79 -1.67
C ALA A 249 -0.33 9.18 -1.44
N ALA A 250 0.75 9.22 -0.67
CA ALA A 250 1.52 10.43 -0.44
C ALA A 250 3.03 10.15 -0.51
N ASP A 251 3.76 10.96 -1.26
CA ASP A 251 5.23 10.95 -1.30
C ASP A 251 5.77 12.18 -0.56
N LEU A 252 6.64 11.94 0.42
CA LEU A 252 7.20 13.00 1.26
C LEU A 252 8.62 13.31 0.77
N PRO A 253 8.87 14.52 0.24
CA PRO A 253 10.18 14.90 -0.28
C PRO A 253 11.21 15.11 0.84
N GLN A 254 10.75 15.34 2.07
CA GLN A 254 11.59 15.60 3.23
C GLN A 254 11.87 14.32 4.02
N PRO A 255 13.10 14.13 4.53
CA PRO A 255 13.39 13.01 5.39
C PRO A 255 12.51 13.01 6.64
N TRP A 256 11.96 11.87 6.99
CA TRP A 256 11.25 11.70 8.25
C TRP A 256 12.24 11.41 9.38
N THR A 257 12.52 12.45 10.16
CA THR A 257 13.40 12.34 11.32
C THR A 257 12.71 11.54 12.43
N LEU A 258 13.20 10.33 12.68
CA LEU A 258 12.75 9.47 13.77
C LEU A 258 13.44 9.87 15.09
N LEU A 259 14.73 10.19 15.00
CA LEU A 259 15.55 10.65 16.11
C LEU A 259 16.47 11.79 15.64
N PRO A 260 16.30 13.02 16.15
CA PRO A 260 17.07 14.17 15.70
C PRO A 260 18.58 13.95 15.73
N GLY A 261 19.22 14.18 14.58
CA GLY A 261 20.67 14.06 14.39
C GLY A 261 21.22 12.63 14.39
N ARG A 262 20.36 11.60 14.39
CA ARG A 262 20.79 10.19 14.48
C ARG A 262 20.07 9.26 13.51
N LEU A 263 18.76 9.42 13.36
CA LEU A 263 17.94 8.48 12.59
C LEU A 263 16.89 9.23 11.78
N ALA A 264 16.93 9.05 10.46
CA ALA A 264 15.93 9.56 9.55
C ALA A 264 15.62 8.53 8.47
N LEU A 265 14.36 8.47 8.06
CA LEU A 265 13.93 7.76 6.86
C LEU A 265 13.97 8.72 5.68
N THR A 266 14.47 8.22 4.55
CA THR A 266 14.47 8.92 3.27
C THR A 266 13.50 8.25 2.32
N GLN A 267 13.13 8.91 1.21
CA GLN A 267 12.20 8.36 0.22
C GLN A 267 10.91 7.85 0.88
N VAL A 268 10.35 8.68 1.75
CA VAL A 268 9.22 8.29 2.58
C VAL A 268 7.96 8.37 1.74
N SER A 269 7.20 7.29 1.70
CA SER A 269 5.91 7.22 1.02
C SER A 269 4.87 6.59 1.92
N ALA A 270 3.61 6.99 1.76
CA ALA A 270 2.48 6.51 2.53
C ALA A 270 1.35 6.11 1.61
N ASP A 271 0.63 5.06 1.97
CA ASP A 271 -0.62 4.65 1.35
C ASP A 271 -1.61 4.48 2.50
N LEU A 272 -2.55 5.41 2.58
CA LEU A 272 -3.41 5.59 3.73
C LEU A 272 -4.87 5.50 3.28
N GLN A 273 -5.69 4.84 4.09
CA GLN A 273 -7.12 4.76 3.88
C GLN A 273 -7.85 4.90 5.21
N SER A 274 -9.08 5.39 5.17
CA SER A 274 -9.93 5.55 6.35
C SER A 274 -11.38 5.34 6.00
N SER A 275 -12.11 4.68 6.89
CA SER A 275 -13.58 4.76 6.89
C SER A 275 -14.03 6.21 7.07
N TYR A 276 -15.18 6.55 6.49
CA TYR A 276 -15.81 7.86 6.62
C TYR A 276 -17.03 7.79 7.56
N PRO A 277 -17.23 8.75 8.48
CA PRO A 277 -16.40 9.92 8.73
C PRO A 277 -15.02 9.54 9.32
N VAL A 278 -13.99 10.29 8.92
CA VAL A 278 -12.61 10.01 9.32
C VAL A 278 -12.42 10.25 10.83
N GLY A 279 -11.80 9.28 11.49
CA GLY A 279 -11.44 9.31 12.90
C GLY A 279 -10.03 8.75 13.16
N PRO A 280 -9.49 8.94 14.38
CA PRO A 280 -8.16 8.46 14.72
C PRO A 280 -8.03 6.92 14.63
N ASP A 281 -9.12 6.21 14.90
CA ASP A 281 -9.21 4.74 14.92
C ASP A 281 -9.76 4.15 13.61
N THR A 282 -9.88 4.96 12.55
CA THR A 282 -10.33 4.49 11.24
C THR A 282 -9.23 4.54 10.19
N VAL A 283 -8.18 5.33 10.42
CA VAL A 283 -7.04 5.44 9.51
C VAL A 283 -6.17 4.18 9.61
N SER A 284 -6.05 3.48 8.50
CA SER A 284 -5.20 2.31 8.30
C SER A 284 -4.35 2.50 7.05
N GLY A 285 -3.40 1.60 6.84
CA GLY A 285 -2.55 1.61 5.66
C GLY A 285 -1.10 1.34 6.02
N TYR A 286 -0.18 1.81 5.19
CA TYR A 286 1.23 1.60 5.42
C TYR A 286 2.06 2.84 5.08
N VAL A 287 3.18 2.98 5.77
CA VAL A 287 4.21 3.99 5.49
C VAL A 287 5.52 3.26 5.23
N ARG A 288 6.22 3.64 4.17
CA ARG A 288 7.51 3.08 3.78
C ARG A 288 8.57 4.17 3.81
N GLY A 289 9.82 3.75 4.00
CA GLY A 289 10.96 4.64 3.87
C GLY A 289 12.27 3.88 3.93
N ALA A 290 13.31 4.45 3.35
CA ALA A 290 14.64 3.89 3.35
C ALA A 290 15.45 4.45 4.54
N LEU A 291 15.95 3.54 5.37
CA LEU A 291 16.89 3.82 6.44
C LEU A 291 18.32 3.61 5.94
N ALA A 292 19.18 4.63 6.08
CA ALA A 292 20.62 4.46 5.94
C ALA A 292 21.23 4.26 7.33
N LEU A 293 21.94 3.14 7.54
CA LEU A 293 22.56 2.80 8.82
C LEU A 293 23.80 1.92 8.60
N GLY A 294 24.93 2.31 9.18
CA GLY A 294 26.17 1.53 9.13
C GLY A 294 26.65 1.24 7.70
N GLY A 295 26.45 2.20 6.80
CA GLY A 295 26.76 2.07 5.37
C GLY A 295 25.77 1.24 4.54
N ALA A 296 24.80 0.58 5.18
CA ALA A 296 23.75 -0.16 4.49
C ALA A 296 22.48 0.67 4.32
N ARG A 297 21.70 0.33 3.30
CA ARG A 297 20.36 0.86 3.09
C ARG A 297 19.33 -0.24 3.35
N VAL A 298 18.33 0.06 4.17
CA VAL A 298 17.27 -0.88 4.58
C VAL A 298 15.93 -0.24 4.35
N ASP A 299 15.07 -0.86 3.55
CA ASP A 299 13.70 -0.40 3.39
C ASP A 299 12.87 -0.87 4.59
N LEU A 300 12.24 0.09 5.26
CA LEU A 300 11.34 -0.16 6.38
C LEU A 300 9.90 0.09 5.97
N VAL A 301 8.99 -0.73 6.49
CA VAL A 301 7.56 -0.60 6.31
C VAL A 301 6.88 -0.66 7.67
N ALA A 302 6.02 0.32 7.93
CA ALA A 302 5.06 0.25 9.03
C ALA A 302 3.66 0.04 8.49
N VAL A 303 2.93 -0.90 9.09
CA VAL A 303 1.52 -1.14 8.79
C VAL A 303 0.72 -0.71 10.01
N ARG A 304 -0.23 0.21 9.82
CA ARG A 304 -1.18 0.57 10.86
C ARG A 304 -2.46 -0.24 10.68
N PRO A 305 -2.78 -1.17 11.58
CA PRO A 305 -4.11 -1.75 11.61
C PRO A 305 -5.12 -0.65 11.94
N ALA A 306 -6.38 -0.80 11.50
CA ALA A 306 -7.41 0.18 11.83
C ALA A 306 -7.61 0.32 13.37
N ALA A 307 -7.32 -0.74 14.14
CA ALA A 307 -7.36 -0.70 15.60
C ALA A 307 -6.23 0.14 16.20
N ALA A 308 -6.54 0.89 17.27
CA ALA A 308 -5.60 1.76 17.97
C ALA A 308 -4.28 1.03 18.36
N GLY A 309 -3.15 1.57 17.90
CA GLY A 309 -1.80 1.09 18.21
C GLY A 309 -0.73 2.05 17.69
N PRO A 310 0.49 2.03 18.24
CA PRO A 310 1.60 2.84 17.75
C PRO A 310 2.03 2.38 16.35
N TRP A 311 2.60 3.29 15.57
CA TRP A 311 3.25 2.92 14.32
C TRP A 311 4.54 2.16 14.60
N GLU A 312 4.66 0.95 14.06
CA GLU A 312 5.84 0.11 14.18
C GLU A 312 6.41 -0.19 12.80
N PHE A 313 7.64 0.24 12.57
CA PHE A 313 8.39 -0.03 11.34
C PHE A 313 9.12 -1.35 11.49
N THR A 314 8.99 -2.18 10.48
CA THR A 314 9.73 -3.44 10.34
C THR A 314 10.45 -3.48 9.01
N GLY A 315 11.58 -4.16 8.95
CA GLY A 315 12.31 -4.35 7.70
C GLY A 315 13.33 -5.45 7.83
N THR A 316 13.86 -5.90 6.70
CA THR A 316 14.89 -6.93 6.67
C THR A 316 16.05 -6.52 5.78
N LEU A 317 17.26 -6.74 6.27
CA LEU A 317 18.45 -6.75 5.42
C LEU A 317 18.62 -8.18 4.90
N ALA A 318 18.56 -8.36 3.58
CA ALA A 318 18.83 -9.63 2.93
C ALA A 318 20.01 -9.46 1.96
N ALA A 319 21.18 -10.00 2.32
CA ALA A 319 22.40 -9.94 1.49
C ALA A 319 22.21 -10.41 0.03
N GLU A 320 21.22 -11.26 -0.23
CA GLU A 320 21.02 -11.89 -1.54
C GLU A 320 20.56 -10.93 -2.64
N THR A 321 19.99 -9.78 -2.30
CA THR A 321 19.43 -8.85 -3.32
C THR A 321 20.38 -7.73 -3.68
N ASN A 322 21.20 -7.24 -2.75
CA ASN A 322 21.99 -6.01 -2.97
C ASN A 322 23.48 -6.11 -2.66
N ASN A 323 24.01 -7.26 -2.21
CA ASN A 323 25.39 -7.37 -1.70
C ASN A 323 25.68 -6.39 -0.53
N ASP A 324 24.62 -5.85 0.09
CA ASP A 324 24.68 -4.90 1.19
C ASP A 324 24.96 -5.67 2.48
N SER A 325 26.04 -5.28 3.15
CA SER A 325 26.32 -5.68 4.53
C SER A 325 26.33 -4.44 5.41
N LEU A 326 25.81 -4.57 6.62
CA LEU A 326 25.79 -3.49 7.60
C LEU A 326 27.00 -3.61 8.52
N ASP A 327 27.82 -2.57 8.62
CA ASP A 327 28.85 -2.52 9.66
C ASP A 327 28.19 -2.17 10.99
N LEU A 328 28.18 -3.12 11.93
CA LEU A 328 27.53 -2.97 13.24
C LEU A 328 28.15 -1.84 14.06
N VAL A 329 29.46 -1.62 13.97
CA VAL A 329 30.16 -0.57 14.73
C VAL A 329 29.81 0.79 14.14
N ALA A 330 29.82 0.91 12.80
CA ALA A 330 29.37 2.12 12.12
C ALA A 330 27.89 2.41 12.41
N ALA A 331 27.03 1.40 12.39
CA ALA A 331 25.61 1.53 12.74
C ALA A 331 25.41 2.03 14.18
N ALA A 332 26.17 1.50 15.14
CA ALA A 332 26.12 1.97 16.52
C ALA A 332 26.64 3.42 16.66
N ALA A 333 27.65 3.80 15.87
CA ALA A 333 28.15 5.17 15.79
C ALA A 333 27.10 6.15 15.22
N ASP A 334 26.38 5.77 14.15
CA ASP A 334 25.30 6.58 13.57
C ASP A 334 24.18 6.87 14.58
N LEU A 335 23.91 5.93 15.50
CA LEU A 335 22.91 6.06 16.57
C LEU A 335 23.40 6.81 17.82
N THR A 336 24.66 7.25 17.83
CA THR A 336 25.25 7.95 18.97
C THR A 336 24.85 9.42 18.99
N ALA A 337 24.64 9.98 20.18
CA ALA A 337 24.33 11.40 20.31
C ALA A 337 25.47 12.27 19.77
N PRO A 338 25.19 13.38 19.08
CA PRO A 338 26.21 14.38 18.79
C PRO A 338 26.94 14.80 20.07
N GLY A 339 28.28 14.69 20.07
CA GLY A 339 29.13 15.01 21.21
C GLY A 339 29.38 13.86 22.20
N SER A 340 28.75 12.69 22.02
CA SER A 340 29.06 11.48 22.79
C SER A 340 30.16 10.65 22.11
N ALA A 341 30.92 9.90 22.92
CA ALA A 341 31.89 8.94 22.38
C ALA A 341 31.15 7.83 21.61
N ALA A 342 31.54 7.62 20.35
CA ALA A 342 31.01 6.54 19.53
C ALA A 342 31.40 5.17 20.12
N PRO A 343 30.46 4.22 20.21
CA PRO A 343 30.77 2.87 20.62
C PRO A 343 31.71 2.22 19.60
N GLY A 344 32.71 1.50 20.10
CA GLY A 344 33.64 0.72 19.30
C GLY A 344 33.63 -0.74 19.73
N LEU A 345 34.48 -1.53 19.07
CA LEU A 345 34.90 -2.82 19.61
C LEU A 345 35.72 -2.60 20.90
N PRO A 346 35.69 -3.57 21.83
CA PRO A 346 36.62 -3.60 22.96
C PRO A 346 38.06 -3.36 22.51
N ALA A 347 38.83 -2.60 23.29
CA ALA A 347 40.21 -2.23 22.93
C ALA A 347 41.15 -3.45 22.85
N ASP A 348 40.82 -4.51 23.58
CA ASP A 348 41.51 -5.81 23.60
C ASP A 348 41.08 -6.76 22.47
N ALA A 349 40.01 -6.44 21.71
CA ALA A 349 39.50 -7.32 20.65
C ALA A 349 40.57 -7.72 19.61
N PRO A 350 41.48 -6.82 19.16
CA PRO A 350 42.55 -7.20 18.24
C PRO A 350 43.54 -8.21 18.85
N GLU A 351 43.80 -8.15 20.17
CA GLU A 351 44.67 -9.10 20.87
C GLU A 351 44.07 -10.51 20.89
N HIS A 352 42.74 -10.60 20.77
CA HIS A 352 41.98 -11.85 20.64
C HIS A 352 41.70 -12.25 19.19
N GLY A 353 42.35 -11.63 18.20
CA GLY A 353 42.21 -12.01 16.79
C GLY A 353 40.89 -11.56 16.16
N ILE A 354 40.14 -10.69 16.84
CA ILE A 354 38.94 -10.03 16.32
C ILE A 354 39.43 -8.73 15.66
N SER A 355 39.72 -8.82 14.37
CA SER A 355 40.19 -7.68 13.57
C SER A 355 39.29 -7.49 12.35
N GLY A 356 39.05 -6.23 11.99
CA GLY A 356 38.19 -5.87 10.86
C GLY A 356 36.74 -5.49 11.24
N PRO A 357 35.92 -5.14 10.23
CA PRO A 357 34.55 -4.70 10.45
C PRO A 357 33.63 -5.86 10.86
N VAL A 358 32.59 -5.53 11.63
CA VAL A 358 31.56 -6.49 12.03
C VAL A 358 30.39 -6.40 11.07
N LEU A 359 30.46 -7.19 10.00
CA LEU A 359 29.49 -7.12 8.91
C LEU A 359 28.28 -8.00 9.19
N VAL A 360 27.13 -7.39 9.42
CA VAL A 360 25.83 -8.06 9.51
C VAL A 360 25.30 -8.31 8.10
N THR A 361 25.04 -9.57 7.77
CA THR A 361 24.65 -10.01 6.42
C THR A 361 23.16 -10.29 6.28
N ARG A 362 22.50 -10.61 7.38
CA ARG A 362 21.04 -10.71 7.47
C ARG A 362 20.59 -10.09 8.77
N ALA A 363 19.58 -9.23 8.73
CA ALA A 363 19.05 -8.61 9.94
C ALA A 363 17.56 -8.34 9.84
N ALA A 364 16.87 -8.40 10.98
CA ALA A 364 15.53 -7.86 11.17
C ALA A 364 15.64 -6.53 11.91
N PHE A 365 14.83 -5.57 11.48
CA PHE A 365 14.74 -4.24 12.05
C PHE A 365 13.36 -4.04 12.64
N ARG A 366 13.30 -3.36 13.77
CA ARG A 366 12.09 -2.87 14.41
C ARG A 366 12.32 -1.45 14.89
N ALA A 367 11.53 -0.49 14.46
CA ALA A 367 11.62 0.89 14.91
C ALA A 367 10.26 1.45 15.32
N VAL A 368 10.22 2.24 16.40
CA VAL A 368 9.02 2.90 16.90
C VAL A 368 9.25 4.41 16.90
N PRO A 369 8.77 5.16 15.89
CA PRO A 369 9.05 6.59 15.71
C PRO A 369 8.68 7.45 16.92
N ASP A 370 7.56 7.12 17.58
CA ASP A 370 7.01 7.93 18.68
C ASP A 370 7.91 7.91 19.91
N THR A 371 8.54 6.76 20.19
CA THR A 371 9.50 6.60 21.30
C THR A 371 10.94 6.82 20.85
N GLY A 372 11.21 6.79 19.54
CA GLY A 372 12.55 6.77 18.95
C GLY A 372 13.31 5.46 19.22
N ALA A 373 12.60 4.38 19.55
CA ALA A 373 13.23 3.09 19.79
C ALA A 373 13.62 2.41 18.47
N LEU A 374 14.75 1.73 18.45
CA LEU A 374 15.24 0.95 17.32
C LEU A 374 15.88 -0.34 17.83
N GLN A 375 15.50 -1.46 17.25
CA GLN A 375 16.10 -2.76 17.49
C GLN A 375 16.52 -3.38 16.16
N LEU A 376 17.72 -3.93 16.15
CA LEU A 376 18.29 -4.73 15.08
C LEU A 376 18.74 -6.06 15.68
N SER A 377 18.40 -7.16 15.03
CA SER A 377 18.95 -8.48 15.33
C SER A 377 19.29 -9.22 14.04
N GLY A 378 20.45 -9.86 13.99
CA GLY A 378 20.92 -10.43 12.72
C GLY A 378 22.08 -11.40 12.85
N THR A 379 22.50 -11.95 11.73
CA THR A 379 23.67 -12.83 11.60
C THR A 379 24.88 -12.05 11.11
N VAL A 380 26.03 -12.29 11.72
CA VAL A 380 27.30 -11.65 11.37
C VAL A 380 28.11 -12.55 10.45
N GLY A 381 28.64 -11.99 9.37
CA GLY A 381 29.59 -12.63 8.48
C GLY A 381 31.01 -12.64 9.05
N PHE A 382 31.77 -13.69 8.74
CA PHE A 382 33.13 -13.90 9.25
C PHE A 382 34.14 -13.14 8.39
N GLY A 383 34.22 -11.82 8.55
CA GLY A 383 35.19 -10.97 7.86
C GLY A 383 36.60 -11.12 8.43
N GLY A 384 37.25 -12.28 8.27
CA GLY A 384 38.67 -12.46 8.58
C GLY A 384 39.05 -12.57 10.07
N TRP A 385 38.11 -12.93 10.94
CA TRP A 385 38.41 -13.18 12.35
C TRP A 385 39.23 -14.46 12.51
N THR A 386 40.39 -14.36 13.15
CA THR A 386 41.29 -15.48 13.41
C THR A 386 41.61 -15.51 14.90
N ILE A 387 40.75 -16.16 15.70
CA ILE A 387 40.89 -16.17 17.15
C ILE A 387 41.91 -17.25 17.53
N PRO A 388 43.12 -16.89 18.00
CA PRO A 388 44.16 -17.85 18.32
C PRO A 388 43.80 -18.66 19.56
N PHE A 389 44.17 -19.94 19.57
CA PHE A 389 44.06 -20.83 20.72
C PHE A 389 45.30 -21.71 20.79
N GLY A 390 46.27 -21.28 21.61
CA GLY A 390 47.65 -21.76 21.63
C GLY A 390 48.28 -21.79 20.23
N ALA A 391 48.56 -22.96 19.66
CA ALA A 391 49.06 -23.15 18.30
C ALA A 391 47.97 -23.30 17.23
N GLY A 392 46.71 -23.42 17.62
CA GLY A 392 45.54 -23.57 16.75
C GLY A 392 44.71 -22.29 16.61
N GLN A 393 43.56 -22.41 15.96
CA GLN A 393 42.58 -21.33 15.79
C GLN A 393 41.16 -21.84 16.06
N TRP A 394 40.34 -21.02 16.69
CA TRP A 394 38.90 -21.27 16.79
C TRP A 394 38.24 -21.06 15.43
N ALA A 395 37.50 -22.05 14.97
CA ALA A 395 36.56 -21.90 13.86
C ALA A 395 35.30 -21.20 14.38
N VAL A 396 34.83 -20.19 13.67
CA VAL A 396 33.57 -19.53 14.04
C VAL A 396 32.41 -20.33 13.45
N ALA A 397 31.57 -20.91 14.31
CA ALA A 397 30.43 -21.72 13.87
C ALA A 397 29.21 -20.85 13.55
N SER A 398 28.90 -19.89 14.43
CA SER A 398 27.82 -18.93 14.23
C SER A 398 28.09 -17.65 15.00
N LEU A 399 27.64 -16.52 14.46
CA LEU A 399 27.61 -15.23 15.15
C LEU A 399 26.30 -14.53 14.87
N THR A 400 25.74 -13.95 15.92
CA THR A 400 24.57 -13.09 15.91
C THR A 400 24.93 -11.74 16.49
N ALA A 401 24.37 -10.68 15.91
CA ALA A 401 24.48 -9.32 16.41
C ALA A 401 23.13 -8.84 16.89
N GLN A 402 23.16 -8.02 17.94
CA GLN A 402 22.03 -7.22 18.39
C GLN A 402 22.49 -5.78 18.54
N LEU A 403 21.66 -4.83 18.10
CA LEU A 403 21.82 -3.41 18.36
C LEU A 403 20.47 -2.89 18.84
N ASP A 404 20.46 -2.29 20.03
CA ASP A 404 19.27 -1.80 20.68
C ASP A 404 19.45 -0.33 21.07
N LEU A 405 18.45 0.46 20.73
CA LEU A 405 18.27 1.83 21.15
C LEU A 405 16.90 1.89 21.84
N PRO A 406 16.86 1.91 23.18
CA PRO A 406 15.60 1.78 23.93
C PRO A 406 14.62 2.94 23.69
N GLY A 407 15.13 4.10 23.27
CA GLY A 407 14.32 5.28 22.96
C GLY A 407 15.11 6.58 22.99
N ARG A 408 14.39 7.70 22.87
CA ARG A 408 14.94 9.06 22.89
C ARG A 408 15.76 9.31 24.16
N GLY A 409 17.00 9.77 23.97
CA GLY A 409 17.91 10.14 25.06
C GLY A 409 18.72 8.97 25.64
N ALA A 410 18.34 7.72 25.36
CA ALA A 410 19.15 6.56 25.75
C ALA A 410 20.38 6.39 24.83
N PRO A 411 21.49 5.82 25.34
CA PRO A 411 22.58 5.37 24.50
C PRO A 411 22.18 4.12 23.72
N ALA A 412 22.72 3.96 22.51
CA ALA A 412 22.62 2.69 21.79
C ALA A 412 23.54 1.66 22.46
N THR A 413 23.06 0.43 22.59
CA THR A 413 23.83 -0.72 23.09
C THR A 413 23.89 -1.78 22.01
N GLY A 414 25.09 -2.25 21.67
CA GLY A 414 25.26 -3.35 20.73
C GLY A 414 25.96 -4.52 21.38
N SER A 415 25.70 -5.72 20.88
CA SER A 415 26.42 -6.92 21.27
C SER A 415 26.54 -7.90 20.11
N ILE A 416 27.57 -8.74 20.19
CA ILE A 416 27.80 -9.87 19.28
C ILE A 416 27.90 -11.09 20.16
N THR A 417 27.11 -12.11 19.86
CA THR A 417 27.09 -13.39 20.56
C THR A 417 27.22 -14.51 19.55
N GLY A 418 27.85 -15.62 19.93
CA GLY A 418 27.88 -16.78 19.05
C GLY A 418 28.76 -17.90 19.56
N THR A 419 28.97 -18.89 18.71
CA THR A 419 29.67 -20.13 19.07
C THR A 419 30.92 -20.29 18.23
N LEU A 420 32.00 -20.65 18.92
CA LEU A 420 33.31 -20.98 18.38
C LEU A 420 33.55 -22.48 18.60
N GLU A 421 34.21 -23.14 17.64
CA GLU A 421 34.57 -24.54 17.71
C GLU A 421 36.08 -24.76 17.49
N CYS A 422 36.71 -25.60 18.31
CA CYS A 422 38.10 -26.02 18.11
C CYS A 422 38.30 -27.42 18.67
N ALA A 423 38.65 -28.40 17.82
CA ALA A 423 38.90 -29.78 18.22
C ALA A 423 37.79 -30.38 19.12
N GLY A 424 36.52 -30.12 18.77
CA GLY A 424 35.34 -30.58 19.52
C GLY A 424 35.00 -29.76 20.78
N LEU A 425 35.81 -28.78 21.17
CA LEU A 425 35.41 -27.78 22.16
C LEU A 425 34.42 -26.80 21.54
N LEU A 426 33.39 -26.44 22.30
CA LEU A 426 32.51 -25.32 21.98
C LEU A 426 32.75 -24.19 22.98
N ALA A 427 32.94 -22.97 22.49
CA ALA A 427 33.01 -21.78 23.30
C ALA A 427 31.98 -20.75 22.85
N THR A 428 31.39 -20.05 23.81
CA THR A 428 30.47 -18.94 23.55
C THR A 428 31.26 -17.64 23.63
N VAL A 429 31.22 -16.85 22.56
CA VAL A 429 31.76 -15.49 22.55
C VAL A 429 30.65 -14.51 22.87
N THR A 430 30.95 -13.51 23.70
CA THR A 430 30.08 -12.35 23.92
C THR A 430 30.92 -11.09 23.91
N LEU A 431 30.64 -10.23 22.93
CA LEU A 431 31.27 -8.92 22.76
C LEU A 431 30.20 -7.87 22.98
N ALA A 432 30.41 -6.93 23.89
CA ALA A 432 29.59 -5.74 23.99
C ALA A 432 30.27 -4.60 23.22
N LEU A 433 29.51 -3.83 22.45
CA LEU A 433 29.99 -2.58 21.88
C LEU A 433 30.00 -1.51 22.97
N GLY A 434 31.06 -0.71 23.03
CA GLY A 434 31.13 0.38 23.99
C GLY A 434 32.45 1.13 23.98
N GLY A 435 32.73 1.80 25.09
CA GLY A 435 33.97 2.56 25.27
C GLY A 435 35.18 1.68 25.62
N PRO A 436 36.38 2.27 25.76
CA PRO A 436 37.63 1.55 26.01
C PRO A 436 37.67 0.75 27.32
N SER A 437 36.70 0.95 28.22
CA SER A 437 36.55 0.17 29.46
C SER A 437 35.81 -1.15 29.27
N VAL A 438 35.23 -1.42 28.10
CA VAL A 438 34.55 -2.68 27.79
C VAL A 438 35.60 -3.71 27.38
N GLN A 439 35.55 -4.89 27.99
CA GLN A 439 36.47 -6.01 27.75
C GLN A 439 35.82 -7.06 26.86
N THR A 440 36.64 -7.77 26.10
CA THR A 440 36.21 -8.95 25.35
C THR A 440 35.99 -10.12 26.30
N VAL A 441 34.79 -10.74 26.29
CA VAL A 441 34.48 -11.89 27.14
C VAL A 441 34.28 -13.15 26.30
N LEU A 442 35.17 -14.11 26.48
CA LEU A 442 35.10 -15.45 25.89
C LEU A 442 34.77 -16.44 27.00
N THR A 443 33.61 -17.07 26.94
CA THR A 443 33.18 -18.07 27.93
C THR A 443 33.05 -19.43 27.27
N GLY A 444 33.92 -20.38 27.65
CA GLY A 444 33.82 -21.77 27.21
C GLY A 444 32.89 -22.59 28.09
N THR A 445 32.02 -23.42 27.51
CA THR A 445 31.25 -24.42 28.26
C THR A 445 31.31 -25.75 27.54
N LEU A 446 31.64 -26.81 28.27
CA LEU A 446 31.63 -28.17 27.76
C LEU A 446 30.47 -28.93 28.39
N GLY A 447 29.56 -29.42 27.56
CA GLY A 447 28.51 -30.32 28.03
C GLY A 447 29.05 -31.73 28.26
N PRO A 448 28.39 -32.54 29.11
CA PRO A 448 28.83 -33.90 29.45
C PRO A 448 29.06 -34.81 28.24
N ALA A 449 28.25 -34.68 27.19
CA ALA A 449 28.39 -35.46 25.97
C ALA A 449 29.64 -35.08 25.14
N GLN A 450 30.04 -33.80 25.14
CA GLN A 450 31.27 -33.36 24.48
C GLN A 450 32.51 -33.81 25.26
N LEU A 451 32.45 -33.90 26.59
CA LEU A 451 33.57 -34.38 27.41
C LEU A 451 33.98 -35.81 27.07
N GLY A 452 33.02 -36.68 26.72
CA GLY A 452 33.30 -38.06 26.32
C GLY A 452 33.90 -38.21 24.91
N ALA A 453 33.70 -37.21 24.06
CA ALA A 453 34.26 -37.16 22.71
C ALA A 453 35.60 -36.39 22.64
N LEU A 454 36.00 -35.71 23.72
CA LEU A 454 37.19 -34.90 23.76
C LEU A 454 38.44 -35.76 23.98
N SER A 455 39.25 -35.93 22.95
CA SER A 455 40.60 -36.47 23.11
C SER A 455 41.52 -35.38 23.60
N ILE A 456 42.08 -35.51 24.81
CA ILE A 456 43.12 -34.62 25.32
C ILE A 456 44.30 -34.55 24.34
N ALA A 457 44.63 -35.65 23.67
CA ALA A 457 45.68 -35.68 22.66
C ALA A 457 45.33 -34.83 21.42
N GLU A 458 44.08 -34.86 20.95
CA GLU A 458 43.62 -34.03 19.83
C GLU A 458 43.52 -32.56 20.21
N LEU A 459 43.08 -32.27 21.43
CA LEU A 459 43.06 -30.93 22.00
C LEU A 459 44.48 -30.35 22.08
N ILE A 460 45.42 -31.12 22.60
CA ILE A 460 46.82 -30.72 22.74
C ILE A 460 47.49 -30.57 21.36
N ALA A 461 47.27 -31.51 20.45
CA ALA A 461 47.82 -31.47 19.10
C ALA A 461 47.25 -30.31 18.27
N GLY A 462 45.94 -30.05 18.38
CA GLY A 462 45.25 -29.00 17.65
C GLY A 462 45.40 -27.60 18.25
N ALA A 463 45.50 -27.49 19.58
CA ALA A 463 45.51 -26.20 20.28
C ALA A 463 46.88 -25.77 20.78
N CYS A 464 47.89 -26.62 20.93
CA CYS A 464 49.10 -26.22 21.65
C CYS A 464 50.40 -26.61 20.94
N ALA A 465 50.33 -27.47 19.91
CA ALA A 465 51.47 -28.09 19.23
C ALA A 465 52.66 -28.37 20.18
N PRO A 466 52.46 -28.89 21.40
CA PRO A 466 53.58 -29.03 22.29
C PRO A 466 54.42 -30.24 21.84
N PRO A 467 55.69 -30.31 22.25
CA PRO A 467 56.49 -31.50 22.05
C PRO A 467 55.76 -32.73 22.58
N ALA A 468 55.89 -33.85 21.85
CA ALA A 468 55.24 -35.11 22.20
C ALA A 468 55.50 -35.46 23.67
N GLY A 469 54.42 -35.56 24.47
CA GLY A 469 54.47 -35.89 25.90
C GLY A 469 54.17 -34.75 26.87
N ALA A 470 53.98 -33.50 26.41
CA ALA A 470 53.65 -32.40 27.31
C ALA A 470 52.19 -32.47 27.81
N GLY A 471 51.98 -32.26 29.11
CA GLY A 471 50.65 -32.24 29.72
C GLY A 471 49.93 -30.90 29.51
N TRP A 472 48.62 -30.81 29.78
CA TRP A 472 47.83 -29.56 29.65
C TRP A 472 48.48 -28.34 30.33
N ARG A 473 49.09 -28.53 31.51
CA ARG A 473 49.79 -27.45 32.24
C ARG A 473 51.02 -26.89 31.50
N GLU A 474 51.64 -27.69 30.63
CA GLU A 474 52.81 -27.31 29.84
C GLU A 474 52.41 -26.80 28.45
N ALA A 475 51.21 -27.19 28.01
CA ALA A 475 50.68 -26.92 26.67
C ALA A 475 49.79 -25.67 26.61
N ALA A 476 48.90 -25.47 27.60
CA ALA A 476 47.91 -24.42 27.59
C ALA A 476 48.50 -23.04 27.97
N PRO A 477 47.91 -21.92 27.49
CA PRO A 477 48.25 -20.59 27.96
C PRO A 477 48.17 -20.51 29.48
N ALA A 478 49.13 -19.84 30.13
CA ALA A 478 49.27 -19.80 31.60
C ALA A 478 48.02 -19.29 32.36
N ALA A 479 47.12 -18.58 31.66
CA ALA A 479 45.86 -18.07 32.21
C ALA A 479 44.67 -19.07 32.11
N LEU A 480 44.78 -20.15 31.34
CA LEU A 480 43.72 -21.15 31.22
C LEU A 480 43.84 -22.19 32.34
N ALA A 481 42.90 -22.17 33.27
CA ALA A 481 42.73 -23.26 34.22
C ALA A 481 42.55 -24.57 33.45
N ALA A 482 43.10 -25.67 34.00
CA ALA A 482 42.77 -27.00 33.50
C ALA A 482 41.25 -27.16 33.46
N PRO A 483 40.66 -27.61 32.33
CA PRO A 483 39.23 -27.90 32.32
C PRO A 483 38.93 -28.82 33.49
N ALA A 484 38.13 -28.32 34.42
CA ALA A 484 37.70 -29.09 35.57
C ALA A 484 36.62 -30.05 35.08
N PHE A 485 37.04 -31.26 34.70
CA PHE A 485 36.12 -32.36 34.48
C PHE A 485 35.54 -32.73 35.84
N THR A 486 34.39 -32.15 36.22
CA THR A 486 33.61 -32.73 37.30
C THR A 486 33.09 -34.05 36.75
N SER A 487 33.74 -35.15 37.13
CA SER A 487 33.22 -36.49 36.95
C SER A 487 31.90 -36.59 37.71
N ALA A 488 30.80 -36.16 37.10
CA ALA A 488 29.51 -36.74 37.40
C ALA A 488 29.65 -38.21 36.98
N ALA A 489 29.47 -39.08 37.98
CA ALA A 489 29.85 -40.48 37.97
C ALA A 489 29.50 -41.21 36.65
N LEU A 490 30.47 -42.03 36.20
CA LEU A 490 30.22 -43.15 35.30
C LEU A 490 29.22 -44.13 35.91
#